data_AF-A0A550CUL4-F1
#
_entry.id   AF-A0A550CUL4-F1
#
_cell.length_a   1.000
_cell.length_b   1.000
_cell.length_c   1.000
_cell.angle_alpha   90.00
_cell.angle_beta   90.00
_cell.angle_gamma   90.00
#
_symmetry.space_group_name_H-M   'P 1'
#
loop_
_entity.id
_entity.type
_entity.pdbx_description
1 polymer ?
#
loop_
_entity_poly.entity_id
_entity_poly.type
_entity_poly.pdbx_seq_one_letter_code
_entity_poly.pdbx_strand_id
1 'polypeptide(L)'
;MARFSFIFASLAVALLAGATPMPERRLATIPREARKLAMDELTKRVIAFDAAGNNLGFVERSDFAPVKRAGSCSALSADDAQKLPGWGTLESQANDNWGDGSRKIVTNDEDFPTQPAQMCAQDAGDITIDGDPSCTTQTQSLDTTVTGTNGTATVSQTTGTSYSSQQTTSQESSISLGETVEVKVGIPEVADVSSSTTLTTTFTNTLSESTTSESNQQTTQTVAIAVKDGATCDVTFEETTCTTKGSGQVPFTATGWVWFEYDDKTEDHYKWALNMDDILSDEDRSSYMKFDAVVSTDTKGNYQAAC
;
A
#
# COMPACT_ATOMS: atom_id res chain seq x y z
N MET A 1 91.92 -9.79 3.63
CA MET A 1 91.27 -9.56 4.93
C MET A 1 89.98 -8.81 4.71
N ALA A 2 88.91 -9.30 5.32
CA ALA A 2 87.51 -9.04 4.95
C ALA A 2 87.02 -7.63 5.28
N ARG A 3 86.17 -7.09 4.39
CA ARG A 3 85.15 -6.07 4.66
C ARG A 3 83.91 -6.43 3.84
N PHE A 4 82.74 -6.01 4.33
CA PHE A 4 81.37 -6.23 3.85
C PHE A 4 80.59 -7.36 4.53
N SER A 5 79.78 -6.99 5.52
CA SER A 5 78.40 -7.47 5.69
C SER A 5 77.81 -6.86 6.95
N PHE A 6 77.18 -5.68 6.88
CA PHE A 6 76.30 -5.16 7.94
C PHE A 6 75.42 -4.02 7.42
N ILE A 7 74.72 -4.20 6.29
CA ILE A 7 73.64 -3.29 5.88
C ILE A 7 72.56 -4.11 5.14
N PHE A 8 71.83 -4.97 5.84
CA PHE A 8 70.60 -5.58 5.28
C PHE A 8 69.49 -5.88 6.31
N ALA A 9 69.71 -5.62 7.60
CA ALA A 9 68.72 -5.92 8.65
C ALA A 9 67.78 -4.77 9.02
N SER A 10 67.87 -3.61 8.35
CA SER A 10 67.08 -2.41 8.73
C SER A 10 65.93 -2.08 7.77
N LEU A 11 65.79 -2.80 6.64
CA LEU A 11 64.73 -2.52 5.66
C LEU A 11 63.47 -3.40 5.83
N ALA A 12 63.53 -4.48 6.62
CA ALA A 12 62.41 -5.41 6.78
C ALA A 12 61.38 -4.99 7.85
N VAL A 13 61.72 -4.05 8.73
CA VAL A 13 60.80 -3.57 9.80
C VAL A 13 59.98 -2.34 9.37
N ALA A 14 60.39 -1.64 8.31
CA ALA A 14 59.68 -0.46 7.82
C ALA A 14 58.44 -0.76 6.95
N LEU A 15 58.22 -2.03 6.56
CA LEU A 15 57.04 -2.46 5.78
C LEU A 15 55.88 -3.00 6.64
N LEU A 16 56.05 -3.06 7.97
CA LEU A 16 54.97 -3.43 8.91
C LEU A 16 54.26 -2.21 9.53
N ALA A 17 54.71 -1.00 9.21
CA ALA A 17 54.08 0.24 9.63
C ALA A 17 53.19 0.78 8.51
N GLY A 18 51.93 0.37 8.47
CA GLY A 18 51.01 0.93 7.48
C GLY A 18 49.66 0.24 7.25
N ALA A 19 49.25 -0.71 8.10
CA ALA A 19 47.84 -1.08 8.19
C ALA A 19 47.29 -0.50 9.50
N THR A 20 47.29 0.82 9.63
CA THR A 20 46.36 1.45 10.57
C THR A 20 44.96 1.05 10.09
N PRO A 21 44.12 0.37 10.90
CA PRO A 21 42.75 0.09 10.51
C PRO A 21 42.15 1.44 10.13
N MET A 22 41.73 1.59 8.87
CA MET A 22 41.05 2.81 8.47
C MET A 22 39.88 2.96 9.43
N PRO A 23 39.71 4.13 10.08
CA PRO A 23 38.61 4.33 10.99
C PRO A 23 37.33 4.03 10.22
N GLU A 24 36.62 3.00 10.67
CA GLU A 24 35.39 2.57 10.02
C GLU A 24 34.46 3.78 9.90
N ARG A 25 33.92 3.97 8.71
CA ARG A 25 33.07 5.12 8.42
C ARG A 25 31.74 4.93 9.13
N ARG A 26 31.44 5.74 10.14
CA ARG A 26 30.10 5.83 10.72
C ARG A 26 29.16 6.50 9.72
N LEU A 27 28.01 5.87 9.51
CA LEU A 27 26.94 6.33 8.63
C LEU A 27 25.76 6.80 9.48
N ALA A 28 25.13 7.90 9.08
CA ALA A 28 23.93 8.41 9.74
C ALA A 28 22.69 7.59 9.40
N THR A 29 22.65 6.99 8.20
CA THR A 29 21.59 6.10 7.71
C THR A 29 22.20 5.09 6.74
N ILE A 30 21.46 4.02 6.42
CA ILE A 30 21.86 3.10 5.35
C ILE A 30 21.88 3.86 4.01
N PRO A 31 23.00 3.88 3.27
CA PRO A 31 23.10 4.55 1.98
C PRO A 31 22.20 3.90 0.94
N ARG A 32 21.76 4.66 -0.08
CA ARG A 32 20.88 4.14 -1.14
C ARG A 32 21.57 3.13 -2.05
N GLU A 33 22.89 3.20 -2.13
CA GLU A 33 23.75 2.29 -2.87
C GLU A 33 24.05 0.98 -2.12
N ALA A 34 23.66 0.88 -0.83
CA ALA A 34 23.80 -0.36 -0.09
C ALA A 34 22.85 -1.41 -0.64
N ARG A 35 23.39 -2.62 -0.88
CA ARG A 35 22.65 -3.77 -1.42
C ARG A 35 22.66 -4.96 -0.47
N LYS A 36 23.63 -5.00 0.44
CA LYS A 36 23.79 -6.05 1.44
C LYS A 36 24.05 -5.39 2.78
N LEU A 37 23.49 -5.96 3.84
CA LEU A 37 23.84 -5.59 5.21
C LEU A 37 24.40 -6.81 5.93
N ALA A 38 25.34 -6.59 6.84
CA ALA A 38 25.76 -7.60 7.81
C ALA A 38 25.55 -7.08 9.22
N MET A 39 25.33 -8.00 10.16
CA MET A 39 25.35 -7.70 11.57
C MET A 39 26.70 -8.10 12.18
N ASP A 40 27.38 -7.14 12.81
CA ASP A 40 28.45 -7.45 13.73
C ASP A 40 27.85 -7.73 15.12
N GLU A 41 27.90 -9.00 15.52
CA GLU A 41 27.34 -9.45 16.79
C GLU A 41 28.11 -8.96 18.01
N LEU A 42 29.40 -8.61 17.88
CA LEU A 42 30.23 -8.14 18.98
C LEU A 42 29.92 -6.69 19.30
N THR A 43 29.88 -5.84 18.27
CA THR A 43 29.62 -4.39 18.43
C THR A 43 28.15 -4.03 18.36
N LYS A 44 27.30 -4.98 17.96
CA LYS A 44 25.87 -4.80 17.69
C LYS A 44 25.58 -3.71 16.67
N ARG A 45 26.41 -3.64 15.62
CA ARG A 45 26.33 -2.65 14.54
C ARG A 45 25.92 -3.30 13.23
N VAL A 46 25.18 -2.55 12.41
CA VAL A 46 24.85 -2.94 11.04
C VAL A 46 25.90 -2.36 10.11
N ILE A 47 26.56 -3.22 9.33
CA ILE A 47 27.56 -2.83 8.33
C ILE A 47 26.89 -2.87 6.96
N ALA A 48 27.05 -1.81 6.18
CA ALA A 48 26.49 -1.68 4.85
C ALA A 48 27.52 -2.00 3.77
N PHE A 49 27.11 -2.75 2.76
CA PHE A 49 27.94 -3.10 1.61
C PHE A 49 27.23 -2.77 0.30
N ASP A 50 28.00 -2.39 -0.71
CA ASP A 50 27.49 -2.26 -2.08
C ASP A 50 27.29 -3.64 -2.75
N ALA A 51 26.86 -3.64 -4.01
CA ALA A 51 26.68 -4.86 -4.81
C ALA A 51 27.96 -5.70 -4.92
N ALA A 52 29.13 -5.05 -5.03
CA ALA A 52 30.42 -5.68 -5.20
C ALA A 52 31.03 -6.20 -3.87
N GLY A 53 30.38 -5.93 -2.73
CA GLY A 53 30.86 -6.34 -1.41
C GLY A 53 31.83 -5.34 -0.78
N ASN A 54 31.96 -4.12 -1.30
CA ASN A 54 32.78 -3.10 -0.65
C ASN A 54 32.06 -2.55 0.59
N ASN A 55 32.78 -2.44 1.70
CA ASN A 55 32.26 -1.86 2.94
C ASN A 55 32.03 -0.34 2.77
N LEU A 56 30.78 0.09 2.93
CA LEU A 56 30.37 1.48 2.84
C LEU A 56 30.46 2.22 4.18
N GLY A 57 30.49 1.47 5.28
CA GLY A 57 30.50 1.95 6.65
C GLY A 57 29.51 1.19 7.55
N PHE A 58 29.33 1.66 8.77
CA PHE A 58 28.41 1.06 9.74
C PHE A 58 27.42 2.07 10.31
N VAL A 59 26.31 1.56 10.81
CA VAL A 59 25.24 2.32 11.46
C VAL A 59 25.11 1.87 12.92
N GLU A 60 25.05 2.83 13.87
CA GLU A 60 24.91 2.54 15.31
C GLU A 60 23.44 2.32 15.72
N ARG A 61 23.16 1.29 16.52
CA ARG A 61 21.79 0.95 16.97
C ARG A 61 21.07 2.07 17.73
N SER A 62 21.79 2.89 18.51
CA SER A 62 21.22 3.87 19.43
C SER A 62 20.66 5.14 18.77
N ASP A 63 20.98 5.39 17.50
CA ASP A 63 20.66 6.66 16.85
C ASP A 63 19.27 6.69 16.21
N PHE A 64 18.48 5.63 16.38
CA PHE A 64 17.25 5.46 15.61
C PHE A 64 16.02 5.31 16.47
N ALA A 65 15.06 6.20 16.23
CA ALA A 65 13.68 5.96 16.63
C ALA A 65 13.04 4.94 15.66
N PRO A 66 12.18 4.02 16.13
CA PRO A 66 11.40 3.18 15.25
C PRO A 66 10.62 4.08 14.28
N VAL A 67 10.84 3.88 12.98
CA VAL A 67 10.10 4.62 11.96
C VAL A 67 8.64 4.18 12.08
N LYS A 68 7.75 5.12 12.45
CA LYS A 68 6.32 4.85 12.40
C LYS A 68 5.95 4.45 10.98
N ARG A 69 5.39 3.26 10.83
CA ARG A 69 4.78 2.79 9.58
C ARG A 69 3.73 3.82 9.16
N ALA A 70 3.85 4.31 7.93
CA ALA A 70 2.92 5.29 7.39
C ALA A 70 1.92 4.56 6.48
N GLY A 71 0.63 4.88 6.62
CA GLY A 71 -0.41 4.40 5.71
C GLY A 71 -0.78 2.91 5.83
N SER A 72 -1.30 2.37 4.73
CA SER A 72 -1.82 1.01 4.49
C SER A 72 -0.75 -0.10 4.51
N CYS A 73 0.31 0.06 5.32
CA CYS A 73 1.44 -0.86 5.40
C CYS A 73 1.49 -1.62 6.73
N SER A 74 1.72 -2.94 6.65
CA SER A 74 1.89 -3.85 7.79
C SER A 74 3.31 -4.43 7.83
N ALA A 75 3.65 -5.14 8.92
CA ALA A 75 4.90 -5.90 8.98
C ALA A 75 4.84 -7.07 8.01
N LEU A 76 5.85 -7.23 7.16
CA LEU A 76 6.01 -8.47 6.42
C LEU A 76 6.58 -9.55 7.35
N SER A 77 5.87 -10.67 7.52
CA SER A 77 6.38 -11.83 8.28
C SER A 77 7.43 -12.59 7.47
N ALA A 78 8.30 -13.37 8.14
CA ALA A 78 9.30 -14.19 7.46
C ALA A 78 8.65 -15.28 6.58
N ASP A 79 7.49 -15.80 7.01
CA ASP A 79 6.72 -16.77 6.25
C ASP A 79 6.09 -16.14 5.00
N ASP A 80 5.61 -14.90 5.07
CA ASP A 80 5.07 -14.19 3.90
C ASP A 80 6.16 -13.75 2.93
N ALA A 81 7.33 -13.33 3.43
CA ALA A 81 8.48 -13.05 2.58
C ALA A 81 8.86 -14.27 1.72
N GLN A 82 8.78 -15.48 2.29
CA GLN A 82 9.04 -16.74 1.59
C GLN A 82 7.96 -17.13 0.57
N LYS A 83 6.77 -16.54 0.64
CA LYS A 83 5.68 -16.75 -0.33
C LYS A 83 5.70 -15.73 -1.47
N LEU A 84 6.62 -14.77 -1.47
CA LEU A 84 6.78 -13.83 -2.56
C LEU A 84 7.12 -14.59 -3.85
N PRO A 85 6.55 -14.21 -5.01
CA PRO A 85 6.89 -14.83 -6.29
C PRO A 85 8.41 -14.83 -6.58
N GLY A 86 9.10 -13.75 -6.19
CA GLY A 86 10.54 -13.57 -6.32
C GLY A 86 11.39 -14.26 -5.27
N TRP A 87 10.82 -15.02 -4.33
CA TRP A 87 11.57 -15.60 -3.22
C TRP A 87 12.79 -16.42 -3.70
N GLY A 88 12.62 -17.23 -4.75
CA GLY A 88 13.72 -18.03 -5.31
C GLY A 88 14.90 -17.18 -5.80
N THR A 89 14.65 -15.95 -6.28
CA THR A 89 15.71 -15.01 -6.67
C THR A 89 16.47 -14.48 -5.45
N LEU A 90 15.75 -14.12 -4.37
CA LEU A 90 16.39 -13.71 -3.11
C LEU A 90 17.22 -14.86 -2.53
N GLU A 91 16.67 -16.08 -2.53
CA GLU A 91 17.32 -17.27 -2.01
C GLU A 91 18.59 -17.61 -2.80
N SER A 92 18.50 -17.59 -4.14
CA SER A 92 19.67 -17.79 -5.02
C SER A 92 20.72 -16.73 -4.77
N GLN A 93 20.33 -15.46 -4.67
CA GLN A 93 21.26 -14.37 -4.42
C GLN A 93 21.96 -14.50 -3.06
N ALA A 94 21.27 -14.98 -2.04
CA ALA A 94 21.86 -15.29 -0.74
C ALA A 94 22.84 -16.48 -0.83
N ASN A 95 22.47 -17.53 -1.55
CA ASN A 95 23.33 -18.70 -1.79
C ASN A 95 24.61 -18.32 -2.55
N ASP A 96 24.50 -17.49 -3.58
CA ASP A 96 25.63 -17.05 -4.40
C ASP A 96 26.59 -16.16 -3.61
N ASN A 97 26.07 -15.36 -2.66
CA ASN A 97 26.88 -14.47 -1.84
C ASN A 97 27.53 -15.20 -0.65
N TRP A 98 26.83 -16.12 -0.01
CA TRP A 98 27.19 -16.61 1.33
C TRP A 98 27.08 -18.13 1.52
N GLY A 99 26.70 -18.87 0.48
CA GLY A 99 26.54 -20.33 0.51
C GLY A 99 25.12 -20.80 0.85
N ASP A 100 24.90 -22.10 0.65
CA ASP A 100 23.64 -22.82 0.83
C ASP A 100 23.46 -23.42 2.24
N GLY A 101 24.23 -22.90 3.21
CA GLY A 101 24.18 -23.36 4.59
C GLY A 101 22.81 -23.22 5.24
N SER A 102 22.57 -24.03 6.28
CA SER A 102 21.37 -23.94 7.11
C SER A 102 21.22 -22.53 7.69
N ARG A 103 20.02 -21.97 7.54
CA ARG A 103 19.72 -20.58 7.93
C ARG A 103 18.25 -20.40 8.28
N LYS A 104 17.99 -19.39 9.11
CA LYS A 104 16.67 -18.89 9.45
C LYS A 104 16.40 -17.59 8.69
N ILE A 105 15.19 -17.46 8.15
CA ILE A 105 14.72 -16.20 7.57
C ILE A 105 14.09 -15.36 8.68
N VAL A 106 14.49 -14.10 8.75
CA VAL A 106 14.02 -13.15 9.76
C VAL A 106 13.60 -11.86 9.07
N THR A 107 12.48 -11.30 9.51
CA THR A 107 12.01 -9.97 9.12
C THR A 107 11.61 -9.20 10.37
N ASN A 108 11.79 -7.87 10.35
CA ASN A 108 11.36 -6.99 11.45
C ASN A 108 11.84 -7.41 12.85
N ASP A 109 13.08 -7.91 12.96
CA ASP A 109 13.67 -8.26 14.25
C ASP A 109 13.66 -7.04 15.19
N GLU A 110 13.31 -7.25 16.47
CA GLU A 110 13.36 -6.20 17.49
C GLU A 110 14.78 -5.68 17.72
N ASP A 111 15.79 -6.49 17.37
CA ASP A 111 17.18 -6.05 17.37
C ASP A 111 17.51 -5.07 16.23
N PHE A 112 16.69 -5.02 15.18
CA PHE A 112 16.90 -4.25 13.94
C PHE A 112 15.64 -3.48 13.48
N PRO A 113 15.03 -2.63 14.34
CA PRO A 113 13.76 -1.97 14.03
C PRO A 113 13.84 -0.95 12.86
N THR A 114 15.05 -0.64 12.41
CA THR A 114 15.38 0.39 11.41
C THR A 114 15.46 -0.12 9.99
N GLN A 115 15.51 -1.43 9.81
CA GLN A 115 15.52 -2.08 8.50
C GLN A 115 14.28 -2.98 8.39
N PRO A 116 13.07 -2.41 8.50
CA PRO A 116 11.86 -3.21 8.49
C PRO A 116 11.65 -3.82 7.10
N ALA A 117 11.02 -4.99 7.08
CA ALA A 117 10.37 -5.51 5.88
C ALA A 117 8.89 -5.20 6.02
N GLN A 118 8.31 -4.51 5.05
CA GLN A 118 6.92 -4.08 5.11
C GLN A 118 6.18 -4.55 3.87
N MET A 119 4.89 -4.78 4.05
CA MET A 119 3.98 -5.00 2.94
C MET A 119 2.97 -3.88 2.94
N CYS A 120 2.82 -3.21 1.80
CA CYS A 120 1.92 -2.08 1.64
C CYS A 120 0.80 -2.43 0.68
N ALA A 121 -0.45 -2.24 1.10
CA ALA A 121 -1.58 -2.27 0.19
C ALA A 121 -1.66 -0.96 -0.59
N GLN A 122 -1.87 -1.07 -1.89
CA GLN A 122 -2.10 0.07 -2.77
C GLN A 122 -3.61 0.27 -2.99
N ASP A 123 -3.99 1.46 -3.44
CA ASP A 123 -5.36 1.72 -3.85
C ASP A 123 -5.77 0.75 -4.98
N ALA A 124 -7.02 0.27 -4.94
CA ALA A 124 -7.50 -0.76 -5.87
C ALA A 124 -7.72 -0.24 -7.30
N GLY A 125 -7.70 1.08 -7.48
CA GLY A 125 -8.14 1.72 -8.72
C GLY A 125 -9.66 1.60 -8.91
N ASP A 126 -10.10 1.79 -10.15
CA ASP A 126 -11.53 1.70 -10.51
C ASP A 126 -12.01 0.24 -10.60
N ILE A 127 -13.21 -0.01 -10.08
CA ILE A 127 -13.91 -1.28 -10.28
C ILE A 127 -14.18 -1.46 -11.78
N THR A 128 -13.85 -2.63 -12.30
CA THR A 128 -14.26 -3.05 -13.64
C THR A 128 -15.72 -3.48 -13.58
N ILE A 129 -16.60 -2.74 -14.27
CA ILE A 129 -18.03 -3.03 -14.29
C ILE A 129 -18.33 -4.19 -15.23
N ASP A 130 -19.11 -5.15 -14.73
CA ASP A 130 -19.51 -6.35 -15.44
C ASP A 130 -20.95 -6.21 -15.97
N GLY A 131 -21.06 -5.88 -17.26
CA GLY A 131 -22.33 -5.76 -17.97
C GLY A 131 -23.04 -4.42 -17.76
N ASP A 132 -24.29 -4.36 -18.23
CA ASP A 132 -25.09 -3.13 -18.15
C ASP A 132 -25.73 -2.98 -16.76
N PRO A 133 -25.78 -1.75 -16.21
CA PRO A 133 -26.44 -1.49 -14.93
C PRO A 133 -27.95 -1.73 -15.02
N SER A 134 -28.53 -2.25 -13.93
CA SER A 134 -29.98 -2.35 -13.78
C SER A 134 -30.50 -1.08 -13.11
N CYS A 135 -31.10 -0.18 -13.90
CA CYS A 135 -31.63 1.10 -13.40
C CYS A 135 -33.16 1.10 -13.32
N THR A 136 -33.69 1.70 -12.25
CA THR A 136 -35.11 2.02 -12.08
C THR A 136 -35.26 3.50 -11.78
N THR A 137 -36.10 4.18 -12.55
CA THR A 137 -36.46 5.58 -12.29
C THR A 137 -37.84 5.64 -11.65
N GLN A 138 -37.94 6.35 -10.54
CA GLN A 138 -39.19 6.67 -9.88
C GLN A 138 -39.46 8.17 -10.06
N THR A 139 -40.68 8.47 -10.48
CA THR A 139 -41.15 9.85 -10.64
C THR A 139 -42.20 10.13 -9.58
N GLN A 140 -42.02 11.19 -8.81
CA GLN A 140 -43.01 11.68 -7.85
C GLN A 140 -43.49 13.05 -8.33
N SER A 141 -44.81 13.24 -8.39
CA SER A 141 -45.42 14.53 -8.71
C SER A 141 -46.17 15.10 -7.51
N LEU A 142 -46.11 16.41 -7.35
CA LEU A 142 -46.87 17.18 -6.38
C LEU A 142 -47.66 18.26 -7.13
N ASP A 143 -48.99 18.14 -7.08
CA ASP A 143 -49.91 19.07 -7.72
C ASP A 143 -50.51 19.99 -6.66
N THR A 144 -50.32 21.30 -6.79
CA THR A 144 -50.85 22.29 -5.83
C THR A 144 -51.59 23.42 -6.54
N THR A 145 -52.77 23.78 -6.03
CA THR A 145 -53.56 24.92 -6.54
C THR A 145 -53.72 25.96 -5.45
N VAL A 146 -53.39 27.21 -5.75
CA VAL A 146 -53.61 28.35 -4.85
C VAL A 146 -54.80 29.16 -5.35
N THR A 147 -55.81 29.39 -4.51
CA THR A 147 -57.02 30.16 -4.86
C THR A 147 -57.29 31.28 -3.86
N GLY A 148 -57.66 32.45 -4.37
CA GLY A 148 -58.03 33.64 -3.60
C GLY A 148 -56.87 34.61 -3.29
N THR A 149 -55.63 34.30 -3.68
CA THR A 149 -54.46 35.19 -3.54
C THR A 149 -53.25 34.63 -4.31
N ASN A 150 -52.22 35.45 -4.53
CA ASN A 150 -50.89 34.95 -4.88
C ASN A 150 -50.27 34.25 -3.66
N GLY A 151 -49.54 33.16 -3.90
CA GLY A 151 -48.87 32.37 -2.86
C GLY A 151 -47.39 32.12 -3.19
N THR A 152 -46.66 31.59 -2.20
CA THR A 152 -45.31 31.05 -2.39
C THR A 152 -45.32 29.61 -1.89
N ALA A 153 -45.04 28.67 -2.79
CA ALA A 153 -44.83 27.28 -2.45
C ALA A 153 -43.35 27.07 -2.17
N THR A 154 -43.02 26.53 -1.00
CA THR A 154 -41.65 26.20 -0.64
C THR A 154 -41.46 24.70 -0.76
N VAL A 155 -40.55 24.30 -1.65
CA VAL A 155 -40.24 22.89 -1.92
C VAL A 155 -38.84 22.61 -1.41
N SER A 156 -38.71 21.62 -0.53
CA SER A 156 -37.40 21.09 -0.12
C SER A 156 -37.09 19.87 -0.97
N GLN A 157 -35.99 19.90 -1.70
CA GLN A 157 -35.56 18.82 -2.58
C GLN A 157 -34.15 18.37 -2.22
N THR A 158 -33.89 17.07 -2.30
CA THR A 158 -32.55 16.51 -2.17
C THR A 158 -32.00 16.24 -3.58
N THR A 159 -30.78 16.69 -3.86
CA THR A 159 -30.10 16.52 -5.15
C THR A 159 -28.71 15.95 -4.98
N GLY A 160 -28.21 15.16 -5.92
CA GLY A 160 -26.91 14.51 -5.89
C GLY A 160 -27.04 12.99 -5.90
N THR A 161 -25.92 12.30 -5.72
CA THR A 161 -25.86 10.83 -5.77
C THR A 161 -25.33 10.27 -4.46
N SER A 162 -25.99 9.24 -3.95
CA SER A 162 -25.43 8.38 -2.89
C SER A 162 -24.97 7.07 -3.51
N TYR A 163 -23.79 6.63 -3.09
CA TYR A 163 -23.14 5.40 -3.52
C TYR A 163 -23.09 4.44 -2.34
N SER A 164 -23.45 3.19 -2.57
CA SER A 164 -23.21 2.07 -1.67
C SER A 164 -22.53 0.98 -2.46
N SER A 165 -21.44 0.43 -1.94
CA SER A 165 -20.74 -0.67 -2.59
C SER A 165 -20.44 -1.75 -1.57
N GLN A 166 -20.95 -2.94 -1.85
CA GLN A 166 -20.62 -4.17 -1.13
C GLN A 166 -19.48 -4.85 -1.88
N GLN A 167 -18.35 -5.07 -1.21
CA GLN A 167 -17.22 -5.81 -1.78
C GLN A 167 -17.05 -7.14 -1.05
N THR A 168 -16.85 -8.21 -1.81
CA THR A 168 -16.62 -9.57 -1.30
C THR A 168 -15.29 -10.09 -1.84
N THR A 169 -14.38 -10.50 -0.95
CA THR A 169 -13.10 -11.07 -1.37
C THR A 169 -13.32 -12.41 -2.09
N SER A 170 -12.96 -12.46 -3.36
CA SER A 170 -13.11 -13.64 -4.22
C SER A 170 -11.80 -14.42 -4.39
N GLN A 171 -10.66 -13.77 -4.15
CA GLN A 171 -9.34 -14.39 -4.09
C GLN A 171 -8.48 -13.69 -3.04
N GLU A 172 -7.98 -14.43 -2.05
CA GLU A 172 -7.02 -13.91 -1.07
C GLU A 172 -5.62 -13.79 -1.68
N SER A 173 -4.86 -12.80 -1.20
CA SER A 173 -3.44 -12.67 -1.50
C SER A 173 -2.64 -13.70 -0.73
N SER A 174 -1.60 -14.25 -1.35
CA SER A 174 -0.68 -15.21 -0.72
C SER A 174 0.11 -14.65 0.47
N ILE A 175 0.17 -13.32 0.61
CA ILE A 175 0.89 -12.61 1.67
C ILE A 175 -0.09 -11.83 2.54
N SER A 176 0.22 -11.71 3.85
CA SER A 176 -0.65 -11.03 4.83
C SER A 176 -2.07 -11.56 4.88
N LEU A 177 -2.21 -12.88 4.96
CA LEU A 177 -3.49 -13.54 5.20
C LEU A 177 -4.09 -13.07 6.54
N GLY A 178 -5.37 -12.69 6.53
CA GLY A 178 -6.11 -12.23 7.71
C GLY A 178 -5.80 -10.80 8.18
N GLU A 179 -4.87 -10.10 7.53
CA GLU A 179 -4.61 -8.69 7.82
C GLU A 179 -5.69 -7.79 7.23
N THR A 180 -5.98 -6.67 7.93
CA THR A 180 -6.92 -5.64 7.45
C THR A 180 -6.17 -4.44 6.89
N VAL A 181 -6.60 -3.97 5.73
CA VAL A 181 -6.01 -2.80 5.05
C VAL A 181 -7.10 -1.83 4.60
N GLU A 182 -6.86 -0.54 4.84
CA GLU A 182 -7.69 0.54 4.31
C GLU A 182 -7.15 0.97 2.95
N VAL A 183 -7.99 0.90 1.92
CA VAL A 183 -7.64 1.27 0.54
C VAL A 183 -8.76 2.07 -0.09
N LYS A 184 -8.43 2.82 -1.13
CA LYS A 184 -9.43 3.50 -1.94
C LYS A 184 -9.82 2.65 -3.14
N VAL A 185 -11.12 2.61 -3.39
CA VAL A 185 -11.75 1.93 -4.51
C VAL A 185 -12.51 2.96 -5.33
N GLY A 186 -12.13 3.09 -6.60
CA GLY A 186 -12.83 3.93 -7.55
C GLY A 186 -14.11 3.27 -8.05
N ILE A 187 -15.17 4.05 -8.12
CA ILE A 187 -16.43 3.67 -8.76
C ILE A 187 -16.51 4.51 -10.03
N PRO A 188 -16.44 3.91 -11.23
CA PRO A 188 -16.62 4.64 -12.46
C PRO A 188 -18.06 5.15 -12.59
N GLU A 189 -18.30 5.98 -13.60
CA GLU A 189 -19.67 6.36 -13.97
C GLU A 189 -20.49 5.10 -14.30
N VAL A 190 -21.57 4.87 -13.55
CA VAL A 190 -22.42 3.68 -13.67
C VAL A 190 -23.54 3.92 -14.69
N ALA A 191 -24.05 5.14 -14.77
CA ALA A 191 -25.06 5.59 -15.72
C ALA A 191 -24.87 7.08 -16.01
N ASP A 192 -25.47 7.58 -17.10
CA ASP A 192 -25.40 8.99 -17.59
C ASP A 192 -25.71 10.07 -16.52
N VAL A 193 -26.34 9.68 -15.41
CA VAL A 193 -26.75 10.56 -14.31
C VAL A 193 -25.78 10.53 -13.12
N SER A 194 -24.85 9.59 -13.08
CA SER A 194 -23.87 9.43 -11.98
C SER A 194 -22.52 10.00 -12.36
N SER A 195 -21.73 10.44 -11.38
CA SER A 195 -20.32 10.80 -11.60
C SER A 195 -19.39 9.70 -11.06
N SER A 196 -18.16 9.62 -11.56
CA SER A 196 -17.14 8.77 -10.94
C SER A 196 -16.87 9.24 -9.52
N THR A 197 -16.66 8.31 -8.58
CA THR A 197 -16.34 8.62 -7.18
C THR A 197 -15.29 7.66 -6.62
N THR A 198 -14.79 7.93 -5.43
CA THR A 198 -13.86 7.04 -4.73
C THR A 198 -14.37 6.77 -3.33
N LEU A 199 -14.47 5.49 -2.96
CA LEU A 199 -14.82 5.04 -1.62
C LEU A 199 -13.56 4.59 -0.89
N THR A 200 -13.42 4.97 0.38
CA THR A 200 -12.42 4.36 1.26
C THR A 200 -13.07 3.14 1.90
N THR A 201 -12.44 1.97 1.74
CA THR A 201 -12.94 0.70 2.26
C THR A 201 -11.84 -0.01 3.04
N THR A 202 -12.24 -0.81 4.02
CA THR A 202 -11.33 -1.71 4.74
C THR A 202 -11.55 -3.13 4.23
N PHE A 203 -10.52 -3.72 3.64
CA PHE A 203 -10.51 -5.12 3.27
C PHE A 203 -9.79 -5.95 4.31
N THR A 204 -10.35 -7.11 4.63
CA THR A 204 -9.60 -8.19 5.27
C THR A 204 -9.15 -9.15 4.18
N ASN A 205 -7.87 -9.52 4.17
CA ASN A 205 -7.34 -10.51 3.23
C ASN A 205 -7.76 -11.94 3.65
N THR A 206 -9.05 -12.22 3.50
CA THR A 206 -9.70 -13.49 3.83
C THR A 206 -10.74 -13.80 2.77
N LEU A 207 -10.74 -15.02 2.23
CA LEU A 207 -11.73 -15.46 1.25
C LEU A 207 -13.17 -15.33 1.78
N SER A 208 -14.09 -14.86 0.92
CA SER A 208 -15.53 -14.72 1.18
C SER A 208 -15.92 -13.71 2.27
N GLU A 209 -14.98 -12.92 2.77
CA GLU A 209 -15.30 -11.81 3.67
C GLU A 209 -15.90 -10.65 2.89
N SER A 210 -16.97 -10.06 3.42
CA SER A 210 -17.69 -8.96 2.76
C SER A 210 -17.67 -7.71 3.60
N THR A 211 -17.42 -6.58 2.96
CA THR A 211 -17.46 -5.25 3.56
C THR A 211 -18.41 -4.36 2.77
N THR A 212 -18.91 -3.30 3.39
CA THR A 212 -19.81 -2.33 2.73
C THR A 212 -19.30 -0.93 3.01
N SER A 213 -19.18 -0.15 1.94
CA SER A 213 -18.74 1.23 1.98
C SER A 213 -19.79 2.13 1.34
N GLU A 214 -20.00 3.29 1.93
CA GLU A 214 -21.03 4.23 1.48
C GLU A 214 -20.45 5.64 1.36
N SER A 215 -20.92 6.39 0.38
CA SER A 215 -20.65 7.82 0.24
C SER A 215 -21.93 8.52 -0.14
N ASN A 216 -22.38 9.44 0.71
CA ASN A 216 -23.55 10.26 0.43
C ASN A 216 -23.10 11.64 -0.04
N GLN A 217 -23.31 11.92 -1.33
CA GLN A 217 -23.02 13.23 -1.95
C GLN A 217 -24.32 13.99 -2.25
N GLN A 218 -25.43 13.59 -1.62
CA GLN A 218 -26.70 14.28 -1.73
C GLN A 218 -26.73 15.53 -0.84
N THR A 219 -27.28 16.61 -1.36
CA THR A 219 -27.49 17.89 -0.68
C THR A 219 -28.95 18.29 -0.75
N THR A 220 -29.51 18.75 0.36
CA THR A 220 -30.88 19.26 0.41
C THR A 220 -30.90 20.77 0.14
N GLN A 221 -31.72 21.19 -0.82
CA GLN A 221 -31.94 22.57 -1.21
C GLN A 221 -33.42 22.92 -1.05
N THR A 222 -33.70 24.17 -0.72
CA THR A 222 -35.07 24.67 -0.59
C THR A 222 -35.32 25.71 -1.67
N VAL A 223 -36.31 25.47 -2.52
CA VAL A 223 -36.72 26.34 -3.62
C VAL A 223 -38.06 26.98 -3.28
N ALA A 224 -38.14 28.30 -3.41
CA ALA A 224 -39.38 29.06 -3.27
C ALA A 224 -39.95 29.36 -4.66
N ILE A 225 -41.16 28.90 -4.93
CA ILE A 225 -41.87 29.03 -6.20
C ILE A 225 -43.04 30.00 -6.00
N ALA A 226 -43.06 31.08 -6.79
CA ALA A 226 -44.19 32.00 -6.78
C ALA A 226 -45.35 31.41 -7.59
N VAL A 227 -46.52 31.23 -6.97
CA VAL A 227 -47.73 30.70 -7.61
C VAL A 227 -48.76 31.81 -7.70
N LYS A 228 -49.22 32.11 -8.91
CA LYS A 228 -50.25 33.14 -9.15
C LYS A 228 -51.61 32.64 -8.67
N ASP A 229 -52.48 33.58 -8.32
CA ASP A 229 -53.87 33.25 -7.99
C ASP A 229 -54.57 32.46 -9.12
N GLY A 230 -55.20 31.35 -8.76
CA GLY A 230 -55.89 30.46 -9.68
C GLY A 230 -54.97 29.59 -10.55
N ALA A 231 -53.64 29.68 -10.39
CA ALA A 231 -52.70 28.81 -11.08
C ALA A 231 -52.49 27.49 -10.31
N THR A 232 -52.29 26.42 -11.06
CA THR A 232 -51.79 25.14 -10.55
C THR A 232 -50.30 25.09 -10.81
N CYS A 233 -49.53 24.61 -9.83
CA CYS A 233 -48.15 24.26 -10.04
C CYS A 233 -47.96 22.75 -9.89
N ASP A 234 -47.41 22.13 -10.93
CA ASP A 234 -47.05 20.71 -10.94
C ASP A 234 -45.54 20.61 -10.77
N VAL A 235 -45.11 19.93 -9.71
CA VAL A 235 -43.69 19.74 -9.38
C VAL A 235 -43.36 18.27 -9.51
N THR A 236 -42.42 17.95 -10.40
CA THR A 236 -41.97 16.58 -10.68
C THR A 236 -40.56 16.38 -10.17
N PHE A 237 -40.36 15.29 -9.43
CA PHE A 237 -39.06 14.81 -8.95
C PHE A 237 -38.77 13.45 -9.58
N GLU A 238 -37.56 13.30 -10.11
CA GLU A 238 -37.05 12.01 -10.58
C GLU A 238 -35.91 11.53 -9.69
N GLU A 239 -36.05 10.29 -9.24
CA GLU A 239 -35.04 9.53 -8.52
C GLU A 239 -34.67 8.30 -9.35
N THR A 240 -33.39 8.13 -9.65
CA THR A 240 -32.88 6.99 -10.40
C THR A 240 -31.98 6.16 -9.51
N THR A 241 -32.39 4.92 -9.26
CA THR A 241 -31.56 3.93 -8.58
C THR A 241 -30.98 2.96 -9.60
N CYS A 242 -29.66 2.79 -9.61
CA CYS A 242 -28.98 1.81 -10.45
C CYS A 242 -28.20 0.82 -9.58
N THR A 243 -28.22 -0.45 -9.96
CA THR A 243 -27.35 -1.48 -9.37
C THR A 243 -26.53 -2.14 -10.47
N THR A 244 -25.23 -2.26 -10.23
CA THR A 244 -24.32 -2.96 -11.13
C THR A 244 -23.37 -3.87 -10.36
N LYS A 245 -22.82 -4.85 -11.06
CA LYS A 245 -21.78 -5.73 -10.54
C LYS A 245 -20.45 -5.35 -11.17
N GLY A 246 -19.37 -5.68 -10.48
CA GLY A 246 -18.04 -5.52 -11.02
C GLY A 246 -17.03 -6.30 -10.21
N SER A 247 -15.76 -6.13 -10.57
CA SER A 247 -14.64 -6.73 -9.86
C SER A 247 -13.46 -5.77 -9.81
N GLY A 248 -12.58 -5.98 -8.84
CA GLY A 248 -11.36 -5.22 -8.68
C GLY A 248 -10.28 -6.03 -8.00
N GLN A 249 -9.10 -5.43 -7.86
CA GLN A 249 -7.98 -6.05 -7.17
C GLN A 249 -7.25 -5.03 -6.29
N VAL A 250 -6.80 -5.47 -5.12
CA VAL A 250 -5.95 -4.71 -4.22
C VAL A 250 -4.51 -5.23 -4.38
N PRO A 251 -3.59 -4.42 -4.91
CA PRO A 251 -2.18 -4.79 -4.98
C PRO A 251 -1.53 -4.69 -3.60
N PHE A 252 -0.72 -5.67 -3.25
CA PHE A 252 0.16 -5.66 -2.09
C PHE A 252 1.59 -5.72 -2.58
N THR A 253 2.45 -4.83 -2.08
CA THR A 253 3.86 -4.77 -2.48
C THR A 253 4.75 -4.86 -1.25
N ALA A 254 5.66 -5.83 -1.26
CA ALA A 254 6.70 -5.98 -0.26
C ALA A 254 7.88 -5.03 -0.53
N THR A 255 8.41 -4.45 0.54
CA THR A 255 9.52 -3.47 0.54
C THR A 255 10.44 -3.73 1.72
N GLY A 256 11.70 -3.30 1.61
CA GLY A 256 12.68 -3.35 2.70
C GLY A 256 13.54 -4.61 2.74
N TRP A 257 14.03 -4.94 3.94
CA TRP A 257 15.16 -5.87 4.12
C TRP A 257 14.74 -7.22 4.70
N VAL A 258 15.17 -8.30 4.05
CA VAL A 258 15.02 -9.68 4.57
C VAL A 258 16.36 -10.18 5.07
N TRP A 259 16.37 -10.70 6.30
CA TRP A 259 17.57 -11.21 6.96
C TRP A 259 17.67 -12.73 6.83
N PHE A 260 18.89 -13.18 6.58
CA PHE A 260 19.34 -14.56 6.52
C PHE A 260 20.31 -14.77 7.69
N GLU A 261 19.87 -15.52 8.70
CA GLU A 261 20.65 -15.86 9.88
C GLU A 261 21.18 -17.29 9.74
N TYR A 262 22.47 -17.41 9.43
CA TYR A 262 23.15 -18.68 9.22
C TYR A 262 23.56 -19.31 10.55
N ASP A 263 23.56 -20.65 10.60
CA ASP A 263 24.03 -21.40 11.78
C ASP A 263 25.56 -21.27 11.96
N ASP A 264 26.29 -21.14 10.86
CA ASP A 264 27.74 -20.95 10.81
C ASP A 264 28.09 -19.58 10.20
N LYS A 265 29.26 -19.03 10.57
CA LYS A 265 29.73 -17.77 10.00
C LYS A 265 30.01 -17.91 8.51
N THR A 266 29.50 -16.96 7.74
CA THR A 266 29.77 -16.79 6.32
C THR A 266 30.31 -15.39 6.11
N GLU A 267 31.49 -15.26 5.50
CA GLU A 267 32.17 -13.97 5.32
C GLU A 267 32.27 -13.16 6.65
N ASP A 268 32.71 -13.83 7.72
CA ASP A 268 32.88 -13.31 9.10
C ASP A 268 31.60 -12.93 9.88
N HIS A 269 30.41 -13.05 9.28
CA HIS A 269 29.13 -12.68 9.91
C HIS A 269 28.13 -13.85 9.93
N TYR A 270 27.23 -13.87 10.93
CA TYR A 270 26.13 -14.84 11.01
C TYR A 270 24.85 -14.33 10.33
N LYS A 271 24.62 -13.01 10.34
CA LYS A 271 23.39 -12.42 9.83
C LYS A 271 23.68 -11.48 8.68
N TRP A 272 23.02 -11.75 7.56
CA TRP A 272 23.11 -10.96 6.35
C TRP A 272 21.72 -10.54 5.90
N ALA A 273 21.58 -9.33 5.34
CA ALA A 273 20.31 -8.86 4.80
C ALA A 273 20.43 -8.51 3.32
N LEU A 274 19.35 -8.79 2.58
CA LEU A 274 19.15 -8.37 1.21
C LEU A 274 17.97 -7.41 1.13
N ASN A 275 18.11 -6.36 0.32
CA ASN A 275 17.02 -5.42 0.06
C ASN A 275 16.14 -5.96 -1.07
N MET A 276 14.86 -6.21 -0.79
CA MET A 276 13.91 -6.70 -1.80
C MET A 276 13.72 -5.69 -2.92
N ASP A 277 13.70 -4.40 -2.61
CA ASP A 277 13.47 -3.32 -3.58
C ASP A 277 14.57 -3.23 -4.65
N ASP A 278 15.78 -3.72 -4.33
CA ASP A 278 16.93 -3.66 -5.23
C ASP A 278 17.14 -4.92 -6.06
N ILE A 279 16.58 -6.05 -5.63
CA ILE A 279 16.83 -7.38 -6.21
C ILE A 279 15.62 -7.88 -6.98
N LEU A 280 14.42 -7.61 -6.47
CA LEU A 280 13.17 -8.07 -7.06
C LEU A 280 12.54 -6.99 -7.91
N SER A 281 11.92 -7.40 -9.01
CA SER A 281 11.00 -6.53 -9.74
C SER A 281 9.75 -6.23 -8.92
N ASP A 282 8.97 -5.22 -9.33
CA ASP A 282 7.70 -4.90 -8.69
C ASP A 282 6.72 -6.08 -8.73
N GLU A 283 6.72 -6.87 -9.80
CA GLU A 283 5.89 -8.07 -9.93
C GLU A 283 6.33 -9.18 -8.97
N ASP A 284 7.65 -9.38 -8.85
CA ASP A 284 8.25 -10.42 -8.01
C ASP A 284 8.07 -10.18 -6.51
N ARG A 285 7.89 -8.91 -6.12
CA ARG A 285 7.65 -8.50 -4.74
C ARG A 285 6.18 -8.15 -4.46
N SER A 286 5.28 -8.38 -5.44
CA SER A 286 3.87 -8.08 -5.28
C SER A 286 2.98 -9.32 -5.29
N SER A 287 1.83 -9.18 -4.67
CA SER A 287 0.72 -10.12 -4.75
C SER A 287 -0.58 -9.32 -4.82
N TYR A 288 -1.69 -9.96 -5.10
CA TYR A 288 -2.97 -9.27 -5.23
C TYR A 288 -4.08 -10.06 -4.53
N MET A 289 -5.02 -9.33 -3.97
CA MET A 289 -6.31 -9.86 -3.56
C MET A 289 -7.36 -9.41 -4.57
N LYS A 290 -8.26 -10.30 -5.00
CA LYS A 290 -9.39 -9.94 -5.85
C LYS A 290 -10.66 -9.85 -5.05
N PHE A 291 -11.52 -8.92 -5.43
CA PHE A 291 -12.84 -8.79 -4.87
C PHE A 291 -13.89 -8.62 -5.97
N ASP A 292 -15.07 -9.18 -5.72
CA ASP A 292 -16.27 -8.87 -6.48
C ASP A 292 -16.97 -7.72 -5.77
N ALA A 293 -17.60 -6.83 -6.53
CA ALA A 293 -18.31 -5.67 -6.01
C ALA A 293 -19.74 -5.62 -6.55
N VAL A 294 -20.67 -5.26 -5.69
CA VAL A 294 -22.02 -4.83 -6.07
C VAL A 294 -22.13 -3.36 -5.72
N VAL A 295 -22.23 -2.51 -6.74
CA VAL A 295 -22.36 -1.06 -6.60
C VAL A 295 -23.82 -0.69 -6.80
N SER A 296 -24.37 0.06 -5.84
CA SER A 296 -25.70 0.66 -5.93
C SER A 296 -25.58 2.18 -5.83
N THR A 297 -26.26 2.88 -6.73
CA THR A 297 -26.31 4.34 -6.76
C THR A 297 -27.75 4.80 -6.66
N ASP A 298 -28.04 5.78 -5.81
CA ASP A 298 -29.31 6.51 -5.78
C ASP A 298 -29.02 7.97 -6.15
N THR A 299 -29.47 8.36 -7.34
CA THR A 299 -29.32 9.71 -7.88
C THR A 299 -30.65 10.45 -7.84
N LYS A 300 -30.64 11.61 -7.18
CA LYS A 300 -31.77 12.55 -7.15
C LYS A 300 -31.33 13.80 -7.89
N GLY A 301 -32.04 14.23 -8.94
CA GLY A 301 -31.49 15.31 -9.75
C GLY A 301 -32.44 16.02 -10.69
N ASN A 302 -33.45 15.34 -11.23
CA ASN A 302 -34.35 16.00 -12.16
C ASN A 302 -35.51 16.65 -11.39
N TYR A 303 -35.48 17.97 -11.36
CA TYR A 303 -36.53 18.81 -10.80
C TYR A 303 -37.14 19.65 -11.92
N GLN A 304 -38.45 19.52 -12.11
CA GLN A 304 -39.21 20.35 -13.04
C GLN A 304 -40.42 20.90 -12.30
N ALA A 305 -40.58 22.23 -12.33
CA ALA A 305 -41.78 22.89 -11.84
C ALA A 305 -42.45 23.63 -12.98
N ALA A 306 -43.72 23.33 -13.21
CA ALA A 306 -44.57 24.00 -14.18
C ALA A 306 -45.72 24.70 -13.45
N CYS A 307 -45.60 26.03 -13.35
CA CYS A 307 -46.68 26.95 -13.03
C CYS A 307 -46.72 28.09 -14.09
#